data_AF-A0A397USV5-F1
#
_entry.id   AF-A0A397USV5-F1
#
_cell.length_a   1.000
_cell.length_b   1.000
_cell.length_c   1.000
_cell.angle_alpha   90.00
_cell.angle_beta   90.00
_cell.angle_gamma   90.00
#
_symmetry.space_group_name_H-M   'P 1'
#
loop_
_entity.id
_entity.type
_entity.pdbx_description
1 polymer ?
#
loop_
_entity_poly.entity_id
_entity_poly.type
_entity_poly.pdbx_seq_one_letter_code
_entity_poly.pdbx_strand_id
1 'polypeptide(L)'
;MWEILYGKTISYNQKLDMSKLGFLICYRDLRPAVNKEAPQFYVNLMRKCWDKNPEKRSSAKDLYSYYENMFKDGSKFISTREITEKLSEMILVSKGIDSTEVPDDD
;
A
#
# COMPACT_ATOMS: atom_id res chain seq x y z
N MET A 1 2.48 -1.22 -6.21
CA MET A 1 2.65 -0.86 -4.79
C MET A 1 1.36 -1.03 -4.01
N TRP A 2 0.24 -0.42 -4.43
CA TRP A 2 -1.05 -0.63 -3.75
C TRP A 2 -1.49 -2.10 -3.73
N GLU A 3 -1.36 -2.81 -4.86
CA GLU A 3 -1.72 -4.24 -4.93
C GLU A 3 -0.87 -5.10 -4.00
N ILE A 4 0.41 -4.73 -3.80
CA ILE A 4 1.31 -5.40 -2.85
C ILE A 4 0.86 -5.15 -1.42
N LEU A 5 0.50 -3.91 -1.09
CA LEU A 5 0.03 -3.51 0.25
C LEU A 5 -1.25 -4.25 0.65
N TYR A 6 -2.17 -4.48 -0.28
CA TYR A 6 -3.50 -5.04 0.02
C TYR A 6 -3.68 -6.49 -0.44
N GLY A 7 -2.73 -7.07 -1.18
CA GLY A 7 -2.86 -8.40 -1.77
C GLY A 7 -4.06 -8.53 -2.71
N LYS A 8 -4.51 -7.42 -3.30
CA LYS A 8 -5.71 -7.33 -4.13
C LYS A 8 -5.39 -6.65 -5.44
N THR A 9 -5.95 -7.14 -6.53
CA THR A 9 -5.87 -6.46 -7.83
C THR A 9 -6.74 -5.21 -7.82
N ILE A 10 -6.28 -4.17 -8.50
CA ILE A 10 -7.12 -2.98 -8.72
C ILE A 10 -8.12 -3.31 -9.83
N SER A 11 -9.40 -3.49 -9.47
CA SER A 11 -10.48 -3.57 -10.46
C SER A 11 -11.18 -2.22 -10.58
N TYR A 12 -11.14 -1.65 -11.78
CA TYR A 12 -12.05 -0.59 -12.15
C TYR A 12 -13.23 -1.23 -12.88
N ASN A 13 -14.44 -0.77 -12.56
CA ASN A 13 -15.65 -1.30 -13.14
C ASN A 13 -15.57 -1.19 -14.67
N GLN A 14 -15.54 -2.33 -15.38
CA GLN A 14 -15.32 -2.42 -16.83
C GLN A 14 -16.38 -1.66 -17.66
N LYS A 15 -17.46 -1.19 -17.02
CA LYS A 15 -18.50 -0.34 -17.61
C LYS A 15 -18.07 1.12 -17.80
N LEU A 16 -16.92 1.54 -17.27
CA LEU A 16 -16.39 2.88 -17.52
C LEU A 16 -15.63 2.91 -18.85
N ASP A 17 -16.06 3.78 -19.76
CA ASP A 17 -15.29 4.17 -20.94
C ASP A 17 -13.88 4.61 -20.53
N MET A 18 -12.85 4.09 -21.20
CA MET A 18 -11.44 4.37 -20.94
C MET A 18 -11.14 5.88 -20.92
N SER A 19 -11.82 6.65 -21.77
CA SER A 19 -11.68 8.11 -21.83
C SER A 19 -12.13 8.78 -20.54
N LYS A 20 -13.24 8.29 -19.96
CA LYS A 20 -13.77 8.77 -18.67
C LYS A 20 -12.87 8.32 -17.52
N LEU A 21 -12.33 7.10 -17.57
CA LEU A 21 -11.41 6.60 -16.56
C LEU A 21 -10.13 7.46 -16.49
N GLY A 22 -9.53 7.76 -17.65
CA GLY A 22 -8.37 8.66 -17.72
C GLY A 22 -8.66 10.04 -17.15
N PHE A 23 -9.82 10.62 -17.46
CA PHE A 23 -10.24 11.90 -16.88
C PHE A 23 -10.35 11.85 -15.35
N LEU A 24 -10.97 10.79 -14.81
CA LEU A 24 -11.10 10.63 -13.35
C LEU A 24 -9.75 10.49 -12.66
N ILE A 25 -8.83 9.69 -13.23
CA ILE A 25 -7.48 9.48 -12.69
C ILE A 25 -6.66 10.77 -12.75
N CYS A 26 -6.61 11.44 -13.90
CA CYS A 26 -5.72 12.59 -14.10
C CYS A 26 -6.25 13.88 -13.44
N TYR A 27 -7.58 14.09 -13.43
CA TYR A 27 -8.16 15.38 -13.05
C TYR A 27 -9.01 15.33 -11.78
N ARG A 28 -9.70 14.22 -11.50
CA ARG A 28 -10.54 14.04 -10.30
C ARG A 28 -9.84 13.30 -9.16
N ASP A 29 -8.54 13.04 -9.32
CA ASP A 29 -7.70 12.36 -8.33
C ASP A 29 -8.26 10.99 -7.90
N LEU A 30 -8.87 10.27 -8.85
CA LEU A 30 -9.29 8.90 -8.63
C LEU A 30 -8.05 8.05 -8.34
N ARG A 31 -7.93 7.63 -7.09
CA ARG A 31 -6.87 6.75 -6.59
C ARG A 31 -7.48 5.64 -5.75
N PRO A 32 -6.83 4.48 -5.70
CA PRO A 32 -7.22 3.43 -4.77
C PRO A 32 -7.25 3.95 -3.32
N ALA A 33 -8.28 3.58 -2.57
CA ALA A 33 -8.40 3.97 -1.17
C ALA A 33 -7.24 3.40 -0.35
N VAL A 34 -6.73 4.18 0.60
CA VAL A 34 -5.67 3.76 1.51
C VAL A 34 -6.18 3.85 2.92
N ASN A 35 -6.15 2.72 3.62
CA ASN A 35 -6.59 2.62 5.01
C ASN A 35 -5.59 3.30 5.98
N LYS A 36 -6.08 3.80 7.12
CA LYS A 36 -5.29 4.53 8.12
C LYS A 36 -4.29 3.66 8.87
N GLU A 37 -4.56 2.36 9.01
CA GLU A 37 -3.66 1.43 9.68
C GLU A 37 -2.48 1.03 8.78
N ALA A 38 -2.51 1.39 7.48
CA ALA A 38 -1.43 1.07 6.56
C ALA A 38 -0.14 1.81 6.98
N PRO A 39 1.04 1.17 6.89
CA PRO A 39 2.29 1.81 7.32
C PRO A 39 2.50 3.15 6.61
N GLN A 40 2.45 4.24 7.37
CA GLN A 40 2.37 5.60 6.82
C GLN A 40 3.58 5.95 5.93
N PHE A 41 4.76 5.39 6.22
CA PHE A 41 5.94 5.57 5.38
C PHE A 41 5.72 5.02 3.96
N TYR A 42 5.11 3.84 3.84
CA TYR A 42 4.81 3.19 2.56
C TYR A 42 3.68 3.92 1.84
N VAL A 43 2.64 4.35 2.57
CA VAL A 43 1.57 5.19 2.04
C VAL A 43 2.11 6.49 1.45
N ASN A 44 3.01 7.16 2.16
CA ASN A 44 3.62 8.41 1.68
C ASN A 44 4.47 8.17 0.43
N LEU A 45 5.20 7.05 0.37
CA LEU A 45 5.97 6.66 -0.81
C LEU A 45 5.07 6.41 -2.02
N MET A 46 4.01 5.61 -1.86
CA MET A 46 3.01 5.39 -2.89
C MET A 46 2.39 6.70 -3.37
N ARG A 47 2.09 7.62 -2.44
CA ARG A 47 1.54 8.95 -2.74
C ARG A 47 2.45 9.79 -3.61
N LYS A 48 3.75 9.75 -3.40
CA LYS A 48 4.71 10.42 -4.27
C LYS A 48 4.68 9.82 -5.69
N CYS A 49 4.64 8.49 -5.84
CA CYS A 49 4.67 7.85 -7.16
C CYS A 49 3.52 8.26 -8.09
N TRP A 50 2.35 8.59 -7.53
CA TRP A 50 1.16 8.95 -8.30
C TRP A 50 0.66 10.38 -8.05
N ASP A 51 1.58 11.29 -7.65
CA ASP A 51 1.28 12.70 -7.44
C ASP A 51 0.67 13.34 -8.70
N LYS A 52 -0.26 14.27 -8.51
CA LYS A 52 -0.92 14.98 -9.61
C LYS A 52 0.07 15.83 -10.40
N ASN A 53 1.06 16.43 -9.75
CA ASN A 53 2.17 17.11 -10.41
C ASN A 53 3.22 16.06 -10.85
N PRO A 54 3.47 15.89 -12.17
CA PRO A 54 4.49 14.98 -12.67
C PRO A 54 5.89 15.21 -12.08
N GLU A 55 6.26 16.46 -11.79
CA GLU A 55 7.59 16.81 -11.24
C GLU A 55 7.79 16.35 -9.80
N LYS A 56 6.69 16.12 -9.06
CA LYS A 56 6.74 15.60 -7.69
C LYS A 56 6.79 14.07 -7.65
N ARG A 57 6.62 13.41 -8.79
CA ARG A 57 6.65 11.95 -8.84
C ARG A 57 8.07 11.44 -8.66
N SER A 58 8.24 10.52 -7.71
CA SER A 58 9.51 9.83 -7.54
C SER A 58 9.84 9.03 -8.80
N SER A 59 11.05 9.20 -9.32
CA SER A 59 11.55 8.38 -10.40
C SER A 59 11.85 6.97 -9.90
N ALA A 60 12.00 6.01 -10.83
CA ALA A 60 12.46 4.67 -10.48
C ALA A 60 13.82 4.69 -9.77
N LYS A 61 14.70 5.64 -10.13
CA LYS A 61 16.00 5.83 -9.48
C LYS A 61 15.84 6.32 -8.04
N ASP A 62 14.97 7.30 -7.81
CA ASP A 62 14.71 7.80 -6.45
C ASP A 62 14.14 6.71 -5.55
N LEU A 63 13.23 5.88 -6.10
CA LEU A 63 12.68 4.73 -5.38
C LEU A 63 13.77 3.71 -5.06
N TYR A 64 14.60 3.36 -6.03
CA TYR A 64 15.72 2.44 -5.82
C TYR A 64 16.65 2.96 -4.72
N SER A 65 17.10 4.22 -4.81
CA SER A 65 17.96 4.83 -3.80
C SER A 65 17.28 4.93 -2.43
N TYR A 66 15.98 5.22 -2.38
CA TYR A 66 15.21 5.22 -1.13
C TYR A 66 15.24 3.84 -0.46
N TYR A 67 14.94 2.79 -1.22
CA TYR A 67 14.98 1.42 -0.72
C TYR A 67 16.40 1.00 -0.35
N GLU A 68 17.38 1.26 -1.20
CA GLU A 68 18.78 0.92 -0.96
C GLU A 68 19.31 1.58 0.31
N ASN A 69 18.99 2.87 0.54
CA ASN A 69 19.35 3.56 1.77
C ASN A 69 18.65 2.96 2.99
N MET A 70 17.37 2.59 2.87
CA MET A 70 16.68 1.86 3.95
C MET A 70 17.36 0.52 4.28
N PHE A 71 17.92 -0.18 3.30
CA PHE A 71 18.61 -1.46 3.51
C PHE A 71 20.06 -1.31 3.99
N LYS A 72 20.75 -0.21 3.63
CA LYS A 72 22.16 0.03 3.98
C LYS A 72 22.37 0.58 5.39
N ASP A 73 21.44 1.37 5.91
CA ASP A 73 21.64 2.08 7.19
C ASP A 73 21.62 1.18 8.44
N GLY A 74 21.35 -0.13 8.33
CA GLY A 74 21.46 -1.14 9.41
C GLY A 74 20.60 -0.88 10.68
N SER A 75 19.99 0.29 10.79
CA SER A 75 19.37 0.88 11.97
C SER A 75 17.95 1.37 11.66
N LYS A 76 17.29 0.68 10.74
CA LYS A 76 15.83 0.58 10.65
C LYS A 76 15.53 -0.53 9.68
N PHE A 77 15.72 -1.75 10.18
CA PHE A 77 14.71 -2.76 9.97
C PHE A 77 13.40 -2.09 10.46
N ILE A 78 12.70 -1.31 9.60
CA ILE A 78 11.25 -1.46 9.59
C ILE A 78 11.16 -2.88 9.12
N SER A 79 11.11 -3.74 10.11
CA SER A 79 11.58 -5.08 9.97
C SER A 79 10.86 -5.66 8.77
N THR A 80 11.53 -6.29 7.81
CA THR A 80 10.76 -7.00 6.77
C THR A 80 9.74 -7.90 7.48
N ARG A 81 10.09 -8.40 8.69
CA ARG A 81 9.19 -8.95 9.72
C ARG A 81 8.12 -7.97 10.22
N GLU A 82 8.38 -6.76 10.71
CA GLU A 82 7.31 -5.80 11.12
C GLU A 82 6.37 -5.43 9.96
N ILE A 83 6.89 -5.23 8.74
CA ILE A 83 6.07 -4.94 7.56
C ILE A 83 5.27 -6.20 7.24
N THR A 84 5.89 -7.38 7.19
CA THR A 84 5.14 -8.63 6.91
C THR A 84 4.19 -9.02 8.04
N GLU A 85 4.50 -8.75 9.31
CA GLU A 85 3.66 -8.96 10.49
C GLU A 85 2.47 -8.02 10.41
N LYS A 86 2.66 -6.71 10.22
CA LYS A 86 1.56 -5.75 10.06
C LYS A 86 0.71 -6.01 8.82
N LEU A 87 1.33 -6.43 7.71
CA LEU A 87 0.61 -6.87 6.52
C LEU A 87 -0.16 -8.18 6.79
N SER A 88 0.42 -9.12 7.55
CA SER A 88 -0.23 -10.38 7.92
C SER A 88 -1.41 -10.17 8.88
N GLU A 89 -1.28 -9.29 9.87
CA GLU A 89 -2.35 -8.87 10.77
C GLU A 89 -3.50 -8.21 10.00
N MET A 90 -3.19 -7.32 9.04
CA MET A 90 -4.20 -6.76 8.13
C MET A 90 -4.91 -7.82 7.30
N ILE A 91 -4.19 -8.84 6.81
CA ILE A 91 -4.77 -9.94 6.03
C ILE A 91 -5.66 -10.82 6.91
N LEU A 92 -5.31 -11.06 8.18
CA LEU A 92 -6.09 -11.83 9.14
C LEU A 92 -7.39 -11.09 9.54
N VAL A 93 -7.30 -9.80 9.84
CA VAL A 93 -8.47 -8.94 10.13
C VAL A 93 -9.43 -8.87 8.94
N SER A 94 -8.89 -8.85 7.71
CA SER A 94 -9.70 -8.87 6.47
C SER A 94 -10.46 -10.18 6.25
N LYS A 95 -10.10 -11.27 6.95
CA LYS A 95 -10.72 -12.61 6.85
C LYS A 95 -11.72 -12.90 7.98
N GLY A 96 -11.90 -12.00 8.94
CA GLY A 96 -12.95 -12.12 9.96
C GLY A 96 -12.75 -13.25 10.97
N ILE A 97 -11.51 -13.62 11.27
CA ILE A 97 -11.21 -14.61 12.33
C ILE A 97 -10.79 -13.82 13.57
N ASP A 98 -11.68 -13.77 14.57
CA ASP A 98 -11.38 -13.27 15.91
C ASP A 98 -10.67 -14.38 16.69
N SER A 99 -9.42 -14.16 17.10
CA SER A 99 -8.62 -15.15 17.84
C SER A 99 -8.92 -15.17 19.35
N THR A 100 -10.17 -14.92 19.75
CA THR A 100 -10.59 -14.99 21.16
C THR A 100 -11.55 -16.13 21.44
N GLU A 101 -11.22 -17.34 20.98
CA GLU A 101 -11.76 -18.56 21.58
C GLU A 101 -10.58 -19.49 21.89
N VAL A 102 -10.00 -19.28 23.07
CA VAL A 102 -9.24 -20.33 23.77
C VAL A 102 -10.30 -21.25 24.36
N PRO A 103 -10.40 -22.53 23.96
CA PRO A 103 -11.25 -23.48 24.66
C PRO A 103 -10.63 -23.75 26.03
N ASP A 104 -11.36 -23.44 27.09
CA ASP A 104 -11.05 -23.93 28.43
C ASP A 104 -11.12 -25.46 28.40
N ASP A 105 -9.98 -26.11 28.64
CA ASP A 105 -9.88 -27.56 28.85
C ASP A 105 -10.53 -27.91 30.20
N ASP A 106 -11.62 -28.70 30.16
CA ASP A 106 -12.17 -29.50 31.27
C ASP A 106 -12.04 -31.00 30.94
#